data_AF-A0A351RT52-F1
#
_entry.id   AF-A0A351RT52-F1
#
_cell.length_a   1.000
_cell.length_b   1.000
_cell.length_c   1.000
_cell.angle_alpha   90.00
_cell.angle_beta   90.00
_cell.angle_gamma   90.00
#
_symmetry.space_group_name_H-M   'P 1'
#
loop_
_entity.id
_entity.type
_entity.pdbx_description
1 polymer ?
#
loop_
_entity_poly.entity_id
_entity_poly.type
_entity_poly.pdbx_seq_one_letter_code
_entity_poly.pdbx_strand_id
1 'polypeptide(L)' 'MSATVEKIALELLGLPAKSRALLAEKLIESLDEKQDKDVESLWIKEARRRSREIKNGKVKL' A
#
# COMPACT_ATOMS: atom_id res chain seq x y z
N MET A 1 14.53 -4.01 -22.81
CA MET A 1 13.25 -4.24 -23.53
C MET A 1 12.14 -3.81 -22.61
N SER A 2 11.45 -2.70 -22.90
CA SER A 2 10.23 -2.33 -22.16
C SER A 2 9.07 -3.03 -22.82
N ALA A 3 8.58 -4.12 -22.23
CA ALA A 3 7.22 -4.54 -22.52
C ALA A 3 6.30 -3.50 -21.86
N THR A 4 5.40 -2.88 -22.62
CA THR A 4 4.42 -1.95 -22.07
C THR A 4 3.59 -2.66 -21.01
N VAL A 5 3.22 -1.97 -19.94
CA VAL A 5 2.48 -2.53 -18.79
C VAL A 5 1.25 -3.31 -19.24
N GLU A 6 0.58 -2.83 -20.29
CA GLU A 6 -0.60 -3.46 -20.89
C GLU A 6 -0.30 -4.84 -21.47
N LYS A 7 0.86 -5.04 -22.10
CA LYS A 7 1.26 -6.35 -22.64
C LYS A 7 1.48 -7.35 -21.51
N ILE A 8 2.17 -6.94 -20.46
CA ILE A 8 2.42 -7.78 -19.28
C ILE A 8 1.09 -8.12 -18.58
N ALA A 9 0.20 -7.13 -18.44
CA ALA A 9 -1.12 -7.35 -17.85
C ALA A 9 -1.94 -8.38 -18.63
N LEU A 10 -1.95 -8.32 -19.96
CA LEU A 10 -2.63 -9.30 -20.81
C LEU A 10 -2.07 -10.72 -20.61
N GLU A 11 -0.75 -10.88 -20.54
CA GLU A 11 -0.12 -12.17 -20.27
C GLU A 11 -0.49 -12.71 -18.88
N LEU A 12 -0.50 -11.85 -17.86
CA LEU A 12 -0.88 -12.21 -16.49
C LEU A 12 -2.34 -12.63 -16.38
N LEU A 13 -3.25 -11.98 -17.11
CA LEU A 13 -4.68 -12.32 -17.11
C LEU A 13 -4.95 -13.71 -17.68
N GLY A 14 -4.06 -14.25 -18.53
CA GLY A 14 -4.14 -15.61 -19.05
C GLY A 14 -3.79 -16.72 -18.02
N LEU A 15 -3.19 -16.37 -16.88
CA LEU A 15 -2.81 -17.35 -15.85
C LEU A 15 -4.02 -17.83 -15.04
N PRO A 16 -3.95 -19.03 -14.42
CA PRO A 16 -4.95 -19.46 -13.44
C PRO A 16 -5.10 -18.47 -12.28
N ALA A 17 -6.30 -18.39 -11.70
CA ALA A 17 -6.62 -17.42 -10.64
C ALA A 17 -5.63 -17.44 -9.46
N LYS A 18 -5.19 -18.63 -9.03
CA LYS A 18 -4.23 -18.80 -7.93
C LYS A 18 -2.86 -18.18 -8.25
N SER A 19 -2.37 -18.35 -9.48
CA SER A 19 -1.10 -17.77 -9.92
C SER A 19 -1.18 -16.25 -10.02
N ARG A 20 -2.32 -15.72 -10.49
CA ARG A 20 -2.57 -14.27 -10.51
C ARG A 20 -2.60 -13.68 -9.09
N ALA A 21 -3.23 -14.36 -8.14
CA ALA A 21 -3.28 -13.91 -6.75
C ALA A 21 -1.87 -13.83 -6.12
N LEU A 22 -1.04 -14.86 -6.33
CA LEU A 22 0.36 -14.87 -5.87
C LEU A 22 1.17 -13.72 -6.48
N LEU A 23 0.97 -13.43 -7.77
CA LEU A 23 1.68 -12.33 -8.42
C LEU A 23 1.19 -10.97 -7.95
N ALA A 24 -0.11 -10.81 -7.69
CA ALA A 24 -0.66 -9.59 -7.11
C ALA A 24 -0.07 -9.32 -5.71
N GLU A 25 0.03 -10.34 -4.87
CA GLU A 25 0.69 -10.24 -3.55
C GLU A 25 2.13 -9.74 -3.68
N LYS A 26 2.95 -10.39 -4.52
CA LYS A 26 4.35 -9.99 -4.76
C LYS A 26 4.48 -8.58 -5.31
N LEU A 27 3.58 -8.17 -6.20
CA LEU A 27 3.58 -6.81 -6.74
C LEU A 27 3.26 -5.79 -5.65
N ILE A 28 2.30 -6.08 -4.76
CA ILE A 28 1.98 -5.21 -3.62
C ILE A 28 3.17 -5.14 -2.66
N GLU A 29 3.78 -6.28 -2.30
CA GLU A 29 4.98 -6.33 -1.45
C GLU A 29 6.13 -5.49 -2.03
N SER A 30 6.30 -5.50 -3.36
CA SER A 30 7.35 -4.69 -4.00
C SER A 30 7.15 -3.18 -3.86
N LEU A 31 5.92 -2.73 -3.60
CA LEU A 31 5.62 -1.32 -3.32
C LEU A 31 6.06 -0.91 -1.91
N ASP A 32 6.18 -1.87 -0.99
CA ASP A 32 6.59 -1.66 0.39
C ASP A 32 8.11 -1.51 0.57
N GLU A 33 8.93 -1.72 -0.48
CA GLU A 33 10.38 -1.51 -0.42
C GLU A 33 10.78 -0.04 -0.16
N LYS A 34 9.85 0.90 -0.38
CA LYS A 34 9.96 2.28 0.08
C LYS A 34 9.11 2.53 1.32
N GLN A 35 9.30 1.74 2.38
CA GLN A 35 9.08 2.30 3.71
C GLN A 35 10.09 3.43 3.89
N ASP A 36 9.69 4.64 3.49
CA ASP A 36 10.33 5.85 3.96
C ASP A 36 10.43 5.69 5.47
N LYS A 37 11.64 5.72 6.03
CA LYS A 37 11.85 5.54 7.48
C LYS A 37 11.02 6.53 8.31
N ASP A 38 10.57 7.59 7.66
CA ASP A 38 9.69 8.62 8.20
C ASP A 38 8.20 8.23 8.22
N VAL A 39 7.74 7.22 7.48
CA VAL A 39 6.31 6.81 7.46
C VAL A 39 5.86 6.42 8.85
N GLU A 40 6.60 5.57 9.56
CA GLU A 40 6.26 5.19 10.93
C GLU A 40 6.19 6.40 11.87
N SER A 41 7.17 7.31 11.75
CA SER A 41 7.20 8.58 12.50
C SER A 41 5.99 9.48 12.18
N LEU A 42 5.60 9.58 10.91
CA LEU A 42 4.44 10.34 10.45
C LEU A 42 3.14 9.74 10.97
N TRP A 43 2.99 8.41 10.96
CA TRP A 43 1.84 7.71 11.54
C TRP A 43 1.75 7.91 13.05
N ILE A 44 2.87 7.81 13.78
CA ILE A 44 2.91 8.09 15.23
C ILE A 44 2.51 9.55 15.51
N LYS A 45 3.03 10.50 14.74
CA LYS A 45 2.71 11.93 14.86
C LYS A 45 1.22 12.16 14.65
N GLU A 46 0.65 11.55 13.62
CA GLU A 46 -0.76 11.65 13.26
C GLU A 46 -1.67 11.02 14.30
N ALA A 47 -1.35 9.81 14.78
CA ALA A 47 -2.09 9.14 15.84
C ALA A 47 -2.12 9.99 17.12
N ARG A 48 -0.97 10.58 17.51
CA ARG A 48 -0.88 11.51 18.65
C ARG A 48 -1.73 12.77 18.43
N ARG A 49 -1.75 13.32 17.21
CA ARG A 49 -2.57 14.49 16.85
C ARG A 49 -4.06 14.16 17.02
N ARG A 50 -4.55 13.07 16.42
CA ARG A 50 -5.96 12.65 16.51
C ARG A 50 -6.37 12.34 17.95
N SER A 51 -5.52 11.67 18.73
CA SER A 51 -5.79 11.42 20.15
C SER A 51 -6.01 12.72 20.93
N ARG A 52 -5.18 13.75 20.70
CA ARG A 52 -5.38 15.07 21.34
C ARG A 52 -6.65 15.76 20.86
N GLU A 53 -6.97 15.68 19.58
CA GLU A 53 -8.18 16.29 19.03
C GLU A 53 -9.45 15.66 19.60
N ILE A 54 -9.47 14.34 19.75
CA ILE A 54 -10.56 13.62 20.40
C ILE A 54 -10.67 14.04 21.88
N LYS A 55 -9.55 14.03 22.62
CA LYS A 55 -9.54 14.45 24.04
C LYS A 55 -10.03 15.89 24.24
N ASN A 56 -9.72 16.77 23.29
CA ASN A 56 -10.10 18.18 23.33
C ASN A 56 -11.47 18.44 22.68
N GLY A 57 -12.23 17.39 22.30
CA GLY A 57 -13.55 17.52 21.70
C GLY A 57 -13.57 18.16 20.31
N LYS A 58 -12.41 18.30 19.65
CA LYS A 58 -12.29 18.88 18.30
C LYS A 58 -12.75 17.92 17.20
N VAL A 59 -12.70 16.62 17.47
CA VAL A 59 -13.08 15.55 16.53
C VAL A 59 -13.86 14.49 17.31
N LYS A 60 -14.93 13.96 16.70
CA LYS A 60 -15.69 12.83 17.25
C LYS A 60 -14.96 11.52 16.96
N LEU A 61 -15.05 10.60 17.92
CA LEU A 61 -14.64 9.20 17.78
C LEU A 61 -15.54 8.48 16.79
#